data_AF-A0A1D8D987-F1
#
_entry.id   AF-A0A1D8D987-F1
#
_cell.length_a   1.000
_cell.length_b   1.000
_cell.length_c   1.000
_cell.angle_alpha   90.00
_cell.angle_beta   90.00
_cell.angle_gamma   90.00
#
_symmetry.space_group_name_H-M   'P 1'
#
loop_
_entity.id
_entity.type
_entity.pdbx_description
1 polymer ?
#
loop_
_entity_poly.entity_id
_entity_poly.type
_entity_poly.pdbx_seq_one_letter_code
_entity_poly.pdbx_strand_id
1 'polypeptide(L)'
;MVVKDVPKTGGWSKFDALSSTDRAVFKETMAGLAGVGYEPLVVRKQVVAGTNYEFICNARVVYPGTDWYPAMVLIYKPLKGSAVIKKISRIAAH
;
A
#
# COMPACT_ATOMS: atom_id res chain seq x y z
N MET A 1 -27.69 -4.29 4.14
CA MET A 1 -26.68 -4.64 3.10
C MET A 1 -25.72 -3.47 3.00
N VAL A 2 -24.44 -3.64 3.35
CA VAL A 2 -23.44 -2.60 3.11
C VAL A 2 -23.15 -2.62 1.62
N VAL A 3 -23.58 -1.59 0.89
CA VAL A 3 -23.15 -1.32 -0.48
C VAL A 3 -21.65 -1.08 -0.41
N LYS A 4 -20.86 -2.09 -0.79
CA LYS A 4 -19.44 -1.86 -1.09
C LYS A 4 -19.41 -0.97 -2.32
N ASP A 5 -18.91 0.26 -2.14
CA ASP A 5 -18.65 1.18 -3.24
C ASP A 5 -17.93 0.42 -4.36
N VAL A 6 -18.58 0.23 -5.49
CA VAL A 6 -17.97 -0.42 -6.66
C VAL A 6 -16.94 0.57 -7.18
N PRO A 7 -15.63 0.25 -7.16
CA PRO A 7 -14.61 1.21 -7.54
C PRO A 7 -14.80 1.61 -9.01
N LYS A 8 -15.15 2.88 -9.24
CA LYS A 8 -15.21 3.48 -10.57
C LYS A 8 -13.81 3.43 -11.19
N THR A 9 -13.74 3.11 -12.48
CA THR A 9 -12.48 3.17 -13.24
C THR A 9 -11.89 4.57 -13.15
N GLY A 10 -10.59 4.65 -12.87
CA GLY A 10 -9.86 5.92 -12.72
C GLY A 10 -10.03 6.62 -11.36
N GLY A 11 -10.99 6.25 -10.51
CA GLY A 11 -11.17 6.84 -9.18
C GLY A 11 -10.46 6.06 -8.07
N TRP A 12 -9.95 6.76 -7.06
CA TRP A 12 -9.49 6.13 -5.81
C TRP A 12 -10.68 5.78 -4.91
N SER A 13 -10.67 4.58 -4.33
CA SER A 13 -11.58 4.23 -3.24
C SER A 13 -11.26 5.02 -1.97
N LYS A 14 -12.16 4.96 -0.99
CA LYS A 14 -11.83 5.33 0.39
C LYS A 14 -10.78 4.35 0.94
N PHE A 15 -10.05 4.80 1.96
CA PHE A 15 -9.23 3.89 2.75
C PHE A 15 -10.11 2.91 3.52
N ASP A 16 -9.70 1.65 3.53
CA ASP A 16 -10.38 0.57 4.23
C ASP A 16 -9.36 -0.39 4.86
N ALA A 17 -9.83 -1.27 5.73
CA ALA A 17 -9.03 -2.33 6.32
C ALA A 17 -8.46 -3.27 5.25
N LEU A 18 -7.27 -3.82 5.50
CA LEU A 18 -6.64 -4.75 4.58
C LEU A 18 -7.42 -6.06 4.51
N SER A 19 -7.70 -6.54 3.30
CA SER A 19 -8.09 -7.93 3.04
C SER A 19 -6.87 -8.85 3.02
N SER A 20 -7.10 -10.17 2.97
CA SER A 20 -6.03 -11.17 2.75
C SER A 20 -5.28 -10.95 1.44
N THR A 21 -6.00 -10.59 0.37
CA THR A 21 -5.41 -10.26 -0.93
C THR A 21 -4.51 -9.03 -0.86
N ASP A 22 -4.93 -7.99 -0.14
CA ASP A 22 -4.14 -6.76 0.01
C ASP A 22 -2.82 -7.04 0.75
N ARG A 23 -2.89 -7.86 1.81
CA ARG A 23 -1.70 -8.31 2.54
C ARG A 23 -0.76 -9.14 1.67
N ALA A 24 -1.29 -10.03 0.83
CA ALA A 24 -0.49 -10.85 -0.08
C ALA A 24 0.25 -9.98 -1.11
N VAL A 25 -0.47 -9.08 -1.79
CA VAL A 25 0.13 -8.14 -2.76
C VAL A 25 1.21 -7.30 -2.09
N PHE A 26 0.94 -6.76 -0.90
CA PHE A 26 1.94 -5.99 -0.16
C PHE A 26 3.17 -6.83 0.17
N LYS A 27 2.98 -8.00 0.79
CA LYS A 27 4.08 -8.88 1.21
C LYS A 27 4.95 -9.32 0.04
N GLU A 28 4.35 -9.73 -1.07
CA GLU A 28 5.07 -10.15 -2.27
C GLU A 28 5.86 -9.00 -2.88
N THR A 29 5.27 -7.81 -2.96
CA THR A 29 5.89 -6.66 -3.62
C THR A 29 6.98 -6.01 -2.77
N MET A 30 6.84 -6.06 -1.44
CA MET A 30 7.81 -5.51 -0.50
C MET A 30 8.91 -6.52 -0.13
N ALA A 31 8.78 -7.79 -0.56
CA ALA A 31 9.81 -8.80 -0.36
C ALA A 31 11.13 -8.36 -1.01
N GLY A 32 12.20 -8.35 -0.22
CA GLY A 32 13.53 -7.93 -0.68
C GLY A 32 13.84 -6.44 -0.50
N LEU A 33 12.88 -5.62 -0.07
CA LEU A 33 13.18 -4.24 0.35
C LEU A 33 13.87 -4.27 1.73
N ALA A 34 15.07 -3.70 1.80
CA ALA A 34 15.89 -3.66 3.02
C ALA A 34 16.07 -2.22 3.55
N GLY A 35 16.49 -2.10 4.81
CA GLY A 35 16.81 -0.82 5.46
C GLY A 35 15.63 -0.13 6.17
N VAL A 36 14.39 -0.35 5.71
CA VAL A 36 13.18 0.17 6.36
C VAL A 36 12.12 -0.94 6.43
N GLY A 37 11.59 -1.18 7.62
CA GLY A 37 10.43 -2.03 7.84
C GLY A 37 9.14 -1.24 7.61
N TYR A 38 8.18 -1.85 6.91
CA TYR A 38 6.87 -1.25 6.63
C TYR A 38 5.77 -2.21 7.09
N GLU A 39 4.90 -1.73 7.97
CA GLU A 39 3.70 -2.43 8.41
C GLU A 39 2.46 -1.74 7.84
N PRO A 40 1.69 -2.36 6.94
CA PRO A 40 0.55 -1.71 6.31
C PRO A 40 -0.68 -1.71 7.25
N LEU A 41 -1.29 -0.53 7.41
CA LEU A 41 -2.40 -0.28 8.34
C LEU A 41 -3.76 -0.23 7.64
N VAL A 42 -3.84 0.51 6.53
CA VAL A 42 -5.03 0.66 5.68
C VAL A 42 -4.64 0.77 4.21
N VAL A 43 -5.58 0.50 3.32
CA VAL A 43 -5.36 0.55 1.87
C VAL A 43 -6.52 1.26 1.16
N ARG A 44 -6.18 2.01 0.12
CA ARG A 44 -7.14 2.40 -0.92
C ARG A 44 -6.69 1.91 -2.29
N LYS A 45 -7.63 1.73 -3.20
CA LYS A 45 -7.38 1.10 -4.50
C LYS A 45 -7.94 1.97 -5.63
N GLN A 46 -7.32 1.89 -6.80
CA GLN A 46 -7.81 2.52 -8.02
C GLN A 46 -7.74 1.51 -9.15
N VAL A 47 -8.87 1.30 -9.83
CA VAL A 47 -8.96 0.42 -11.00
C VAL A 47 -8.47 1.19 -12.23
N VAL A 48 -7.45 0.63 -12.90
CA VAL A 48 -6.82 1.14 -14.13
C VAL A 48 -6.70 -0.02 -15.14
N ALA A 49 -5.68 -0.05 -16.00
CA ALA A 49 -5.29 -1.25 -16.76
C ALA A 49 -4.62 -2.33 -15.86
N GLY A 50 -5.27 -2.62 -14.73
CA GLY A 50 -4.71 -3.27 -13.54
C GLY A 50 -5.27 -2.61 -12.29
N THR A 51 -4.53 -2.65 -11.19
CA THR A 51 -4.94 -2.05 -9.93
C THR A 51 -3.77 -1.31 -9.29
N ASN A 52 -3.96 -0.04 -8.96
CA ASN A 52 -3.08 0.66 -8.04
C ASN A 52 -3.57 0.40 -6.61
N TYR A 53 -2.63 0.07 -5.72
CA TYR A 53 -2.83 -0.05 -4.28
C TYR A 53 -2.02 1.04 -3.60
N GLU A 54 -2.65 1.84 -2.76
CA GLU A 54 -1.95 2.81 -1.93
C GLU A 54 -2.16 2.45 -0.46
N PHE A 55 -1.07 2.08 0.20
CA PHE A 55 -1.04 1.68 1.59
C PHE A 55 -0.55 2.82 2.44
N ILE A 56 -1.22 3.06 3.57
CA ILE A 56 -0.63 3.79 4.68
C ILE A 56 0.03 2.77 5.58
N CYS A 57 1.32 2.97 5.85
CA CYS A 57 2.15 2.09 6.64
C CYS A 57 2.69 2.81 7.88
N ASN A 58 2.85 2.06 8.96
CA ASN A 58 3.80 2.42 10.00
C ASN A 58 5.19 1.96 9.54
N ALA A 59 6.14 2.88 9.42
CA ALA A 59 7.47 2.60 8.90
C ALA A 59 8.55 2.92 9.95
N ARG A 60 9.63 2.15 9.93
CA ARG A 60 10.78 2.36 10.81
C ARG A 60 12.05 1.87 10.14
N VAL A 61 13.12 2.65 10.25
CA VAL A 61 14.45 2.20 9.83
C VAL A 61 14.84 0.96 10.63
N VAL A 62 15.43 -0.04 9.99
CA VAL A 62 15.85 -1.28 10.67
C VAL A 62 17.20 -1.04 11.39
N TYR A 63 17.19 -0.09 12.31
CA TYR A 63 18.31 0.28 13.18
C TYR A 63 17.79 0.55 14.61
N PRO A 64 18.51 0.11 15.66
CA PRO A 64 18.07 0.34 17.03
C PRO A 64 17.87 1.82 17.35
N GLY A 65 16.81 2.14 18.10
CA GLY A 65 16.58 3.50 18.60
C GLY A 65 15.99 4.49 17.59
N THR A 66 15.62 4.07 16.38
CA THR A 66 14.93 4.97 15.44
C THR A 66 13.44 5.02 15.73
N ASP A 67 12.81 6.17 15.52
CA ASP A 67 11.38 6.35 15.69
C ASP A 67 10.55 5.76 14.55
N TRP A 68 9.30 5.42 14.88
CA TRP A 68 8.28 5.09 13.91
C TRP A 68 7.78 6.36 13.19
N TYR A 69 7.46 6.23 11.92
CA TYR A 69 6.87 7.31 11.14
C TYR A 69 5.84 6.78 10.13
N PRO A 70 4.78 7.56 9.85
CA PRO A 70 3.82 7.19 8.83
C PRO A 70 4.46 7.31 7.44
N ALA A 71 4.24 6.31 6.60
CA ALA A 71 4.67 6.28 5.22
C ALA A 71 3.54 5.85 4.30
N MET A 72 3.61 6.27 3.05
CA MET A 72 2.70 5.86 2.00
C MET A 72 3.46 5.03 0.98
N VAL A 73 2.91 3.87 0.63
CA VAL A 73 3.49 2.94 -0.34
C VAL A 73 2.48 2.73 -1.46
N LEU A 74 2.85 3.16 -2.66
CA LEU A 74 2.07 2.98 -3.89
C LEU A 74 2.62 1.78 -4.66
N ILE A 75 1.77 0.77 -4.87
CA ILE A 75 2.05 -0.43 -5.64
C ILE A 75 1.13 -0.49 -6.85
N TYR A 76 1.66 -0.89 -7.99
CA TYR A 76 0.88 -1.19 -9.18
C TYR A 76 0.90 -2.69 -9.48
N LYS A 77 -0.28 -3.31 -9.55
CA LYS A 77 -0.48 -4.70 -10.00
C LYS A 77 -1.09 -4.68 -11.41
N PRO A 78 -0.35 -5.08 -12.46
CA PRO A 78 -0.91 -5.24 -13.79
C PRO A 78 -1.90 -6.42 -13.85
N LEU A 79 -2.76 -6.44 -14.88
CA LEU A 79 -3.69 -7.56 -15.13
C LEU A 79 -2.97 -8.91 -15.29
N LYS A 80 -1.74 -8.88 -15.81
CA LYS A 80 -0.85 -10.03 -15.96
C LYS A 80 0.55 -9.63 -15.51
N GLY A 81 1.19 -10.48 -14.72
CA GLY A 81 2.55 -10.27 -14.19
C GLY A 81 2.58 -9.87 -12.71
N SER A 82 3.79 -9.58 -12.23
CA SER A 82 4.05 -9.25 -10.82
C SER A 82 3.73 -7.80 -10.49
N ALA A 83 3.35 -7.54 -9.24
CA ALA A 83 3.20 -6.17 -8.75
C ALA A 83 4.56 -5.50 -8.58
N VAL A 84 4.58 -4.18 -8.69
CA VAL A 84 5.79 -3.35 -8.57
C VAL A 84 5.54 -2.13 -7.69
N ILE A 85 6.55 -1.75 -6.91
CA ILE A 85 6.54 -0.50 -6.14
C ILE A 85 6.65 0.66 -7.14
N LYS A 86 5.73 1.62 -7.06
CA LYS A 86 5.75 2.84 -7.88
C LYS A 86 6.27 4.04 -7.10
N LYS A 87 5.93 4.14 -5.81
CA LYS A 87 6.36 5.25 -4.95
C LYS A 87 6.37 4.83 -3.50
N ILE A 88 7.35 5.32 -2.74
CA ILE A 88 7.33 5.34 -1.29
C ILE A 88 7.58 6.77 -0.85
N SER A 89 6.77 7.28 0.07
CA SER A 89 6.95 8.62 0.63
C SER A 89 6.62 8.64 2.12
N ARG A 90 7.47 9.32 2.90
CA ARG A 90 7.14 9.63 4.30
C ARG A 90 5.98 10.63 4.33
N ILE A 91 5.02 10.41 5.20
CA ILE A 91 3.94 11.36 5.46
C ILE A 91 4.48 12.31 6.54
N ALA A 92 4.71 13.56 6.18
CA ALA A 92 5.10 14.58 7.14
C ALA A 92 3.85 15.13 7.84
N ALA A 93 3.91 15.31 9.15
CA ALA A 93 2.99 16.19 9.85
C ALA A 93 3.50 17.62 9.60
N HIS A 94 2.70 18.44 8.92
CA HIS A 94 2.90 19.88 8.82
C HIS A 94 2.03 20.58 9.87
#